data_AF-A0A7H5EZL4-F1
#
_entry.id   AF-A0A7H5EZL4-F1
#
_cell.length_a   1.000
_cell.length_b   1.000
_cell.length_c   1.000
_cell.angle_alpha   90.00
_cell.angle_beta   90.00
_cell.angle_gamma   90.00
#
_symmetry.space_group_name_H-M   'P 1'
#
loop_
_entity.id
_entity.type
_entity.pdbx_description
1 polymer ?
#
loop_
_entity_poly.entity_id
_entity_poly.type
_entity_poly.pdbx_seq_one_letter_code
_entity_poly.pdbx_strand_id
1 'polypeptide(L)'
;MRRLLFLLLCLSTFSFVSAQDLFTVQVGTFRDVKAADFAELTPLGFVYGAPRENQTVDVYLGNFSNQARAINVARDLINRGFRNAQALALPTAQGQEVTGIQIALIGNNQIVEWSKYEAVGPLFVEAVDGVTRVLTGLYPDSKSAADALPTIRSNGFQDAFIKRVNNIRLIPINTFETGIKKPLIPFELNDAPATTATPSPQPAVYGEVAAPTTYGGDLTARTPEPAANTASLSAIPAPAEAPGLPAIDGKTKRSSSAEVQRVLKERGYYEGSIDGYYGPGTTAAYRSAWEEMPEIRKYRLQTLSKNPAANQPEWPEIQVLMAVVDDLAAGMTNADRESQLSLQRNQIFNAQRALSPAASSRVRTWASTLWTNLDAWAAEDPLHAKIITAFRLSYHQSQVRLEDHYMDKGLPMIESRDLATAMLQSLVGGPLDRFL
;
A
#
# COMPACT_ATOMS: atom_id res chain seq x y z
N MET A 1 40.15 70.38 -22.52
CA MET A 1 38.77 70.90 -22.63
C MET A 1 37.91 69.88 -23.37
N ARG A 2 36.66 69.66 -22.92
CA ARG A 2 35.61 68.72 -23.43
C ARG A 2 36.02 67.23 -23.39
N ARG A 3 35.69 66.41 -22.38
CA ARG A 3 34.39 66.09 -21.74
C ARG A 3 33.28 65.86 -22.78
N LEU A 4 33.20 64.64 -23.31
CA LEU A 4 31.95 64.09 -23.84
C LEU A 4 31.54 62.89 -22.97
N LEU A 5 30.36 63.07 -22.40
CA LEU A 5 29.65 62.26 -21.42
C LEU A 5 29.14 60.99 -22.09
N PHE A 6 29.72 59.82 -21.79
CA PHE A 6 29.08 58.54 -22.11
C PHE A 6 28.24 58.12 -20.90
N LEU A 7 26.94 58.37 -21.03
CA LEU A 7 25.89 57.98 -20.11
C LEU A 7 25.85 56.45 -20.08
N LEU A 8 26.32 55.85 -18.98
CA LEU A 8 26.26 54.42 -18.72
C LEU A 8 24.80 54.08 -18.42
N LEU A 9 24.06 53.67 -19.45
CA LEU A 9 22.72 53.12 -19.32
C LEU A 9 22.87 51.75 -18.65
N CYS A 10 22.79 51.72 -17.32
CA CYS A 10 22.54 50.52 -16.54
C CYS A 10 21.17 49.95 -16.94
N LEU A 11 21.11 49.24 -18.07
CA LEU A 11 20.11 48.20 -18.26
C LEU A 11 20.50 47.08 -17.31
N SER A 12 19.89 47.12 -16.12
CA SER A 12 19.69 45.94 -15.30
C SER A 12 18.99 44.90 -16.17
N THR A 13 19.79 44.06 -16.83
CA THR A 13 19.35 42.74 -17.25
C THR A 13 18.97 42.03 -15.97
N PHE A 14 17.67 42.06 -15.64
CA PHE A 14 17.07 40.98 -14.88
C PHE A 14 17.34 39.73 -15.70
N SER A 15 18.42 39.03 -15.36
CA SER A 15 18.55 37.63 -15.70
C SER A 15 17.38 36.95 -15.02
N PHE A 16 16.28 36.81 -15.76
CA PHE A 16 15.31 35.78 -15.47
C PHE A 16 16.13 34.49 -15.53
N VAL A 17 16.47 33.95 -14.37
CA VAL A 17 16.94 32.58 -14.24
C VAL A 17 15.74 31.76 -14.69
N SER A 18 15.67 31.45 -15.98
CA SER A 18 14.66 30.53 -16.48
C SER A 18 14.94 29.22 -15.78
N ALA A 19 13.96 28.71 -15.03
CA ALA A 19 14.03 27.35 -14.51
C ALA A 19 14.43 26.44 -15.68
N GLN A 20 15.55 25.74 -15.56
CA GLN A 20 16.00 24.86 -16.63
C GLN A 20 14.99 23.72 -16.73
N ASP A 21 14.35 23.61 -17.89
CA ASP A 21 13.39 22.54 -18.14
C ASP A 21 14.09 21.19 -18.02
N LEU A 22 13.54 20.33 -17.18
CA LEU A 22 14.00 18.96 -17.00
C LEU A 22 12.93 18.00 -17.44
N PHE A 23 13.36 16.87 -17.98
CA PHE A 23 12.49 15.84 -18.50
C PHE A 23 12.85 14.51 -17.87
N THR A 24 11.86 13.71 -17.49
CA THR A 24 12.05 12.31 -17.06
C THR A 24 11.40 11.37 -18.07
N VAL A 25 11.82 10.12 -18.11
CA VAL A 25 11.15 9.10 -18.91
C VAL A 25 10.46 8.12 -17.98
N GLN A 26 9.13 8.07 -18.03
CA GLN A 26 8.38 6.99 -17.40
C GLN A 26 8.62 5.72 -18.22
N VAL A 27 9.14 4.68 -17.60
CA VAL A 27 9.33 3.35 -18.21
C VAL A 27 8.00 2.59 -18.21
N GLY A 28 7.23 2.73 -17.13
CA GLY A 28 5.92 2.13 -16.96
C GLY A 28 5.56 1.92 -15.50
N THR A 29 4.38 1.34 -15.26
CA THR A 29 3.93 0.93 -13.92
C THR A 29 4.14 -0.56 -13.77
N PHE A 30 4.87 -0.96 -12.74
CA PHE A 30 5.26 -2.34 -12.51
C PHE A 30 4.90 -2.75 -11.08
N ARG A 31 4.68 -4.05 -10.84
CA ARG A 31 4.35 -4.58 -9.52
C ARG A 31 5.50 -5.41 -8.99
N ASP A 32 5.80 -5.28 -7.70
CA ASP A 32 6.81 -6.10 -7.00
C ASP A 32 8.22 -6.03 -7.61
N VAL A 33 8.56 -4.91 -8.26
CA VAL A 33 9.87 -4.70 -8.87
C VAL A 33 10.78 -3.86 -7.97
N LYS A 34 12.09 -4.05 -8.16
CA LYS A 34 13.16 -3.22 -7.57
C LYS A 34 14.00 -2.59 -8.67
N ALA A 35 14.77 -1.55 -8.36
CA ALA A 35 15.63 -0.89 -9.35
C ALA A 35 16.60 -1.87 -10.05
N ALA A 36 17.07 -2.90 -9.34
CA ALA A 36 17.95 -3.93 -9.88
C ALA A 36 17.32 -4.78 -11.00
N ASP A 37 15.99 -4.88 -11.07
CA ASP A 37 15.30 -5.62 -12.14
C ASP A 37 15.39 -4.85 -13.48
N PHE A 38 15.79 -3.58 -13.43
CA PHE A 38 16.00 -2.70 -14.58
C PHE A 38 17.49 -2.37 -14.78
N ALA A 39 18.40 -3.24 -14.33
CA ALA A 39 19.85 -3.02 -14.43
C ALA A 39 20.31 -2.75 -15.87
N GLU A 40 19.62 -3.30 -16.88
CA GLU A 40 19.88 -3.03 -18.30
C GLU A 40 19.62 -1.57 -18.72
N LEU A 41 18.84 -0.81 -17.94
CA LEU A 41 18.50 0.58 -18.22
C LEU A 41 19.48 1.58 -17.60
N THR A 42 20.35 1.15 -16.68
CA THR A 42 21.32 2.04 -16.01
C THR A 42 22.26 2.79 -16.96
N PRO A 43 22.65 2.28 -18.15
CA PRO A 43 23.45 3.06 -19.10
C PRO A 43 22.70 4.24 -19.71
N LEU A 44 21.37 4.18 -19.72
CA LEU A 44 20.50 5.21 -20.29
C LEU A 44 20.18 6.31 -19.27
N GLY A 45 20.27 6.01 -17.97
CA GLY A 45 20.03 6.96 -16.88
C GLY A 45 19.86 6.29 -15.52
N PHE A 46 19.65 7.12 -14.50
CA PHE A 46 19.36 6.65 -13.15
C PHE A 46 17.93 6.11 -13.05
N VAL A 47 17.76 4.85 -12.64
CA VAL A 47 16.44 4.24 -12.46
C VAL A 47 15.92 4.55 -11.06
N TYR A 48 14.69 5.05 -10.96
CA TYR A 48 14.03 5.34 -9.69
C TYR A 48 12.55 5.02 -9.76
N GLY A 49 11.94 4.84 -8.59
CA GLY A 49 10.56 4.42 -8.46
C GLY A 49 9.74 5.40 -7.65
N ALA A 50 8.61 5.85 -8.17
CA ALA A 50 7.58 6.47 -7.35
C ALA A 50 6.62 5.35 -6.88
N PRO A 51 6.60 5.01 -5.57
CA PRO A 51 5.64 4.04 -5.08
C PRO A 51 4.22 4.56 -5.30
N ARG A 52 3.37 3.67 -5.79
CA ARG A 52 1.93 3.85 -5.88
C ARG A 52 1.25 2.91 -4.88
N GLU A 53 -0.07 3.04 -4.81
CA GLU A 53 -0.92 2.09 -4.11
C GLU A 53 -0.74 0.66 -4.68
N ASN A 54 -1.11 -0.35 -3.88
CA ASN A 54 -1.10 -1.76 -4.29
C ASN A 54 0.27 -2.33 -4.72
N GLN A 55 1.36 -1.86 -4.08
CA GLN A 55 2.75 -2.31 -4.35
C GLN A 55 3.17 -2.15 -5.81
N THR A 56 2.49 -1.25 -6.52
CA THR A 56 2.91 -0.83 -7.84
C THR A 56 3.89 0.31 -7.70
N VAL A 57 4.84 0.37 -8.63
CA VAL A 57 5.86 1.40 -8.69
C VAL A 57 5.81 1.95 -10.09
N ASP A 58 5.62 3.27 -10.20
CA ASP A 58 5.95 3.95 -11.44
C ASP A 58 7.46 4.04 -11.54
N VAL A 59 8.01 3.30 -12.50
CA VAL A 59 9.44 3.27 -12.73
C VAL A 59 9.78 4.35 -13.74
N TYR A 60 10.71 5.19 -13.36
CA TYR A 60 11.23 6.30 -14.14
C TYR A 60 12.71 6.10 -14.41
N LEU A 61 13.17 6.75 -15.48
CA LEU A 61 14.54 6.71 -15.93
C LEU A 61 15.06 8.13 -16.16
N GLY A 62 15.98 8.52 -15.28
CA GLY A 62 16.82 9.72 -15.37
C GLY A 62 16.05 11.04 -15.34
N ASN A 63 16.79 12.12 -15.13
CA ASN A 63 16.35 13.45 -15.56
C ASN A 63 17.29 13.94 -16.67
N PHE A 64 16.72 14.47 -17.74
CA PHE A 64 17.41 14.92 -18.95
C PHE A 64 17.21 16.43 -19.07
N SER A 65 18.29 17.17 -19.33
CA SER A 65 18.19 18.62 -19.63
C SER A 65 17.68 18.91 -21.05
N ASN A 66 17.54 17.87 -21.88
CA ASN A 66 17.14 17.98 -23.27
C ASN A 66 15.92 17.09 -23.57
N GLN A 67 14.82 17.73 -24.02
CA GLN A 67 13.57 17.06 -24.35
C GLN A 67 13.71 16.02 -25.47
N ALA A 68 14.46 16.35 -26.54
CA ALA A 68 14.64 15.44 -27.67
C ALA A 68 15.40 14.17 -27.23
N ARG A 69 16.35 14.30 -26.31
CA ARG A 69 17.04 13.16 -25.70
C ARG A 69 16.05 12.26 -24.94
N ALA A 70 15.20 12.84 -24.08
CA ALA A 70 14.18 12.08 -23.33
C ALA A 70 13.20 11.35 -24.26
N ILE A 71 12.72 12.01 -25.33
CA ILE A 71 11.83 11.40 -26.33
C ILE A 71 12.52 10.23 -27.05
N ASN A 72 13.79 10.38 -27.42
CA ASN A 72 14.54 9.31 -28.07
C ASN A 72 14.76 8.11 -27.14
N VAL A 73 15.04 8.35 -25.85
CA VAL A 73 15.14 7.30 -24.84
C VAL A 73 13.80 6.58 -24.66
N ALA A 74 12.68 7.30 -24.56
CA ALA A 74 11.36 6.68 -24.48
C ALA A 74 11.05 5.79 -25.70
N ARG A 75 11.42 6.24 -26.91
CA ARG A 75 11.27 5.43 -28.14
C ARG A 75 12.13 4.16 -28.12
N ASP A 76 13.36 4.26 -27.64
CA ASP A 76 14.25 3.09 -27.49
C ASP A 76 13.65 2.08 -26.49
N LEU A 77 13.09 2.55 -25.37
CA LEU A 77 12.38 1.69 -24.41
C LEU A 77 11.15 0.99 -25.01
N ILE A 78 10.36 1.68 -25.84
CA ILE A 78 9.22 1.06 -26.55
C ILE A 78 9.70 -0.10 -27.43
N ASN A 79 10.79 0.11 -28.18
CA ASN A 79 11.39 -0.92 -29.04
C ASN A 79 11.91 -2.12 -28.23
N ARG A 80 12.37 -1.89 -27.00
CA ARG A 80 12.86 -2.92 -26.08
C ARG A 80 11.76 -3.70 -25.34
N GLY A 81 10.49 -3.30 -25.46
CA GLY A 81 9.38 -4.02 -24.79
C GLY A 81 8.51 -3.15 -23.88
N PHE A 82 8.98 -1.96 -23.50
CA PHE A 82 8.28 -1.08 -22.57
C PHE A 82 7.23 -0.24 -23.30
N ARG A 83 6.09 -0.87 -23.60
CA ARG A 83 5.01 -0.31 -24.45
C ARG A 83 4.40 1.00 -23.92
N ASN A 84 4.54 1.27 -22.63
CA ASN A 84 4.01 2.47 -21.97
C ASN A 84 5.08 3.54 -21.71
N ALA A 85 6.27 3.40 -22.31
CA ALA A 85 7.35 4.33 -22.06
C ALA A 85 7.08 5.71 -22.69
N GLN A 86 7.23 6.78 -21.91
CA GLN A 86 6.94 8.14 -22.37
C GLN A 86 7.83 9.18 -21.68
N ALA A 87 8.17 10.24 -22.41
CA ALA A 87 8.88 11.39 -21.86
C ALA A 87 7.89 12.36 -21.19
N LEU A 88 8.25 12.84 -20.00
CA LEU A 88 7.46 13.75 -19.17
C LEU A 88 8.29 14.98 -18.83
N ALA A 89 7.69 16.16 -18.83
CA ALA A 89 8.33 17.37 -18.31
C ALA A 89 8.18 17.45 -16.79
N LEU A 90 9.24 17.83 -16.10
CA LEU A 90 9.22 18.09 -14.65
C LEU A 90 8.85 19.57 -14.42
N PRO A 91 7.83 19.87 -13.60
CA PRO A 91 7.37 21.24 -13.37
C PRO A 91 8.29 21.96 -12.36
N THR A 92 9.56 22.18 -12.72
CA THR A 92 10.58 22.77 -11.83
C THR A 92 10.20 24.17 -11.34
N ALA A 93 9.41 24.91 -12.12
CA ALA A 93 8.87 26.21 -11.72
C ALA A 93 7.90 26.17 -10.52
N GLN A 94 7.28 25.01 -10.24
CA GLN A 94 6.40 24.81 -9.07
C GLN A 94 7.17 24.35 -7.83
N GLY A 95 8.47 24.06 -7.99
CA GLY A 95 9.32 23.59 -6.91
C GLY A 95 9.83 24.70 -6.00
N GLN A 96 10.25 24.31 -4.80
CA GLN A 96 10.87 25.17 -3.81
C GLN A 96 12.37 24.89 -3.73
N GLU A 97 13.17 25.93 -3.54
CA GLU A 97 14.59 25.79 -3.24
C GLU A 97 14.75 25.28 -1.81
N VAL A 98 15.37 24.11 -1.67
CA VAL A 98 15.74 23.52 -0.38
C VAL A 98 17.26 23.41 -0.31
N THR A 99 17.79 23.38 0.92
CA THR A 99 19.23 23.22 1.13
C THR A 99 19.52 21.79 1.55
N GLY A 100 20.37 21.09 0.81
CA GLY A 100 20.87 19.76 1.19
C GLY A 100 22.39 19.75 1.38
N ILE A 101 22.91 18.65 1.92
CA ILE A 101 24.36 18.42 2.03
C ILE A 101 24.74 17.34 1.03
N GLN A 102 25.48 17.72 -0.01
CA GLN A 102 25.98 16.76 -0.99
C GLN A 102 27.13 15.97 -0.37
N ILE A 103 27.06 14.64 -0.43
CA ILE A 103 28.02 13.72 0.17
C ILE A 103 28.76 12.86 -0.87
N ALA A 104 28.21 12.75 -2.10
CA ALA A 104 28.89 12.05 -3.18
C ALA A 104 28.49 12.61 -4.56
N LEU A 105 29.39 12.43 -5.52
CA LEU A 105 29.17 12.64 -6.94
C LEU A 105 29.55 11.34 -7.66
N ILE A 106 28.60 10.76 -8.38
CA ILE A 106 28.73 9.47 -9.02
C ILE A 106 28.58 9.66 -10.53
N GLY A 107 29.53 9.10 -11.28
CA GLY A 107 29.56 9.19 -12.74
C GLY A 107 28.56 8.24 -13.41
N ASN A 108 28.39 8.42 -14.72
CA ASN A 108 27.47 7.59 -15.48
C ASN A 108 27.92 6.11 -15.45
N ASN A 109 26.96 5.18 -15.41
CA ASN A 109 27.21 3.74 -15.45
C ASN A 109 27.92 3.14 -14.22
N GLN A 110 28.02 3.88 -13.10
CA GLN A 110 28.51 3.34 -11.83
C GLN A 110 27.34 2.86 -10.97
N ILE A 111 27.44 1.63 -10.45
CA ILE A 111 26.47 1.10 -9.47
C ILE A 111 26.69 1.82 -8.14
N VAL A 112 25.61 2.35 -7.56
CA VAL A 112 25.65 3.03 -6.28
C VAL A 112 25.56 2.02 -5.14
N GLU A 113 26.60 1.94 -4.30
CA GLU A 113 26.58 1.13 -3.09
C GLU A 113 25.90 1.89 -1.95
N TRP A 114 24.57 1.81 -1.88
CA TRP A 114 23.76 2.59 -0.95
C TRP A 114 24.12 2.42 0.52
N SER A 115 24.56 1.22 0.92
CA SER A 115 24.97 0.91 2.30
C SER A 115 26.04 1.85 2.86
N LYS A 116 26.89 2.43 2.00
CA LYS A 116 27.92 3.40 2.40
C LYS A 116 27.32 4.72 2.89
N TYR A 117 26.14 5.09 2.42
CA TYR A 117 25.54 6.41 2.61
C TYR A 117 24.43 6.42 3.67
N GLU A 118 23.85 5.26 4.02
CA GLU A 118 22.68 5.20 4.93
C GLU A 118 22.96 5.72 6.35
N ALA A 119 24.22 5.69 6.79
CA ALA A 119 24.61 6.08 8.15
C ALA A 119 24.41 7.58 8.44
N VAL A 120 24.31 8.42 7.40
CA VAL A 120 24.17 9.88 7.55
C VAL A 120 22.75 10.39 7.36
N GLY A 121 21.75 9.50 7.44
CA GLY A 121 20.33 9.85 7.46
C GLY A 121 19.59 9.63 6.13
N PRO A 122 18.41 10.25 5.96
CA PRO A 122 17.62 10.15 4.73
C PRO A 122 18.39 10.67 3.52
N LEU A 123 18.39 9.88 2.44
CA LEU A 123 19.15 10.14 1.23
C LEU A 123 18.26 10.62 0.10
N PHE A 124 18.80 11.54 -0.69
CA PHE A 124 18.16 12.09 -1.88
C PHE A 124 19.16 12.12 -3.01
N VAL A 125 18.67 12.00 -4.24
CA VAL A 125 19.49 12.07 -5.44
C VAL A 125 19.01 13.14 -6.39
N GLU A 126 19.97 13.90 -6.91
CA GLU A 126 19.78 14.70 -8.11
C GLU A 126 20.55 14.02 -9.25
N ALA A 127 19.83 13.30 -10.11
CA ALA A 127 20.40 12.60 -11.26
C ALA A 127 20.06 13.34 -12.56
N VAL A 128 21.06 13.96 -13.21
CA VAL A 128 20.87 14.72 -14.45
C VAL A 128 21.93 14.33 -15.48
N ASP A 129 21.48 13.95 -16.68
CA ASP A 129 22.35 13.62 -17.82
C ASP A 129 23.46 12.60 -17.52
N GLY A 130 23.16 11.62 -16.67
CA GLY A 130 24.10 10.56 -16.28
C GLY A 130 25.02 10.93 -15.12
N VAL A 131 24.86 12.11 -14.53
CA VAL A 131 25.57 12.51 -13.30
C VAL A 131 24.62 12.41 -12.12
N THR A 132 24.99 11.61 -11.13
CA THR A 132 24.19 11.35 -9.93
C THR A 132 24.84 12.02 -8.73
N ARG A 133 24.18 13.04 -8.16
CA ARG A 133 24.61 13.67 -6.91
C ARG A 133 23.81 13.06 -5.77
N VAL A 134 24.49 12.59 -4.74
CA VAL A 134 23.86 12.08 -3.52
C VAL A 134 23.89 13.17 -2.46
N LEU A 135 22.73 13.47 -1.90
CA LEU A 135 22.50 14.46 -0.85
C LEU A 135 21.90 13.78 0.39
N THR A 136 22.20 14.34 1.55
CA THR A 136 21.55 14.00 2.82
C THR A 136 21.09 15.26 3.55
N GLY A 137 20.02 15.12 4.34
CA GLY A 137 19.41 16.16 5.15
C GLY A 137 18.80 17.28 4.31
N LEU A 138 17.49 17.48 4.40
CA LEU A 138 16.82 18.62 3.77
C LEU A 138 16.58 19.70 4.83
N TYR A 139 17.25 20.83 4.64
CA TYR A 139 17.20 21.97 5.54
C TYR A 139 16.48 23.14 4.86
N PRO A 140 15.71 23.92 5.63
CA PRO A 140 15.02 25.10 5.10
C PRO A 140 16.01 26.19 4.65
N ASP A 141 17.21 26.23 5.23
CA ASP A 141 18.21 27.28 4.97
C ASP A 141 19.66 26.78 5.11
N SER A 142 20.60 27.62 4.67
CA SER A 142 22.03 27.29 4.66
C SER A 142 22.70 27.31 6.04
N LYS A 143 22.13 28.00 7.03
CA LYS A 143 22.64 28.00 8.40
C LYS A 143 22.34 26.67 9.09
N SER A 144 21.10 26.20 8.97
CA SER A 144 20.66 24.89 9.47
C SER A 144 21.51 23.75 8.87
N ALA A 145 21.81 23.81 7.56
CA ALA A 145 22.70 22.85 6.92
C ALA A 145 24.16 22.98 7.40
N ALA A 146 24.65 24.20 7.65
CA ALA A 146 26.00 24.43 8.16
C ALA A 146 26.20 23.86 9.57
N ASP A 147 25.15 23.85 10.40
CA ASP A 147 25.21 23.30 11.75
C ASP A 147 25.30 21.76 11.75
N ALA A 148 24.71 21.11 10.76
CA ALA A 148 24.78 19.65 10.59
C ALA A 148 26.02 19.16 9.82
N LEU A 149 26.66 20.02 9.04
CA LEU A 149 27.79 19.68 8.18
C LEU A 149 29.00 19.06 8.93
N PRO A 150 29.42 19.57 10.11
CA PRO A 150 30.53 18.99 10.86
C PRO A 150 30.29 17.52 11.24
N THR A 151 29.06 17.20 11.67
CA THR A 151 28.67 15.84 12.02
C THR A 151 28.76 14.91 10.81
N ILE A 152 28.26 15.34 9.65
CA ILE A 152 28.33 14.54 8.41
C ILE A 152 29.79 14.31 7.98
N ARG A 153 30.64 15.33 8.07
CA ARG A 153 32.08 15.19 7.78
C ARG A 153 32.77 14.22 8.73
N SER A 154 32.47 14.30 10.03
CA SER A 154 33.03 13.39 11.04
C SER A 154 32.63 11.92 10.81
N ASN A 155 31.49 11.67 10.16
CA ASN A 155 31.01 10.34 9.79
C ASN A 155 31.62 9.80 8.48
N GLY A 156 32.71 10.40 7.99
CA GLY A 156 33.48 9.88 6.85
C GLY A 156 33.27 10.62 5.53
N PHE A 157 32.41 11.65 5.47
CA PHE A 157 32.14 12.43 4.26
C PHE A 157 32.87 13.78 4.30
N GLN A 158 34.20 13.76 4.37
CA GLN A 158 35.01 14.98 4.56
C GLN A 158 34.81 16.02 3.45
N ASP A 159 34.56 15.55 2.22
CA ASP A 159 34.29 16.40 1.06
C ASP A 159 32.84 16.88 0.97
N ALA A 160 32.01 16.60 1.99
CA ALA A 160 30.63 17.04 2.00
C ALA A 160 30.55 18.57 1.99
N PHE A 161 29.58 19.10 1.23
CA PHE A 161 29.33 20.53 1.15
C PHE A 161 27.86 20.85 0.98
N ILE A 162 27.48 22.06 1.38
CA ILE A 162 26.10 22.55 1.32
C ILE A 162 25.75 22.91 -0.12
N LYS A 163 24.58 22.47 -0.57
CA LYS A 163 24.07 22.71 -1.92
C LYS A 163 22.61 23.12 -1.85
N ARG A 164 22.27 24.18 -2.58
CA ARG A 164 20.86 24.54 -2.84
C ARG A 164 20.36 23.84 -4.09
N VAL A 165 19.15 23.33 -4.02
CA VAL A 165 18.55 22.53 -5.06
C VAL A 165 17.04 22.64 -4.98
N ASN A 166 16.40 22.71 -6.13
CA ASN A 166 14.94 22.65 -6.23
C ASN A 166 14.43 21.25 -5.85
N ASN A 167 13.47 21.17 -4.93
CA ASN A 167 12.95 19.92 -4.40
C ASN A 167 12.31 18.98 -5.45
N ILE A 168 11.75 19.51 -6.54
CA ILE A 168 11.19 18.71 -7.65
C ILE A 168 12.27 17.91 -8.39
N ARG A 169 13.53 18.32 -8.26
CA ARG A 169 14.68 17.64 -8.87
C ARG A 169 15.24 16.52 -7.99
N LEU A 170 14.79 16.44 -6.74
CA LEU A 170 15.26 15.47 -5.77
C LEU A 170 14.42 14.20 -5.81
N ILE A 171 15.12 13.09 -6.00
CA ILE A 171 14.56 11.75 -5.95
C ILE A 171 14.85 11.20 -4.55
N PRO A 172 13.85 10.91 -3.72
CA PRO A 172 14.08 10.26 -2.43
C PRO A 172 14.59 8.84 -2.65
N ILE A 173 15.60 8.42 -1.88
CA ILE A 173 16.16 7.09 -1.97
C ILE A 173 15.50 6.18 -0.94
N ASN A 174 14.70 5.24 -1.45
CA ASN A 174 13.83 4.38 -0.66
C ASN A 174 14.21 2.90 -0.87
N THR A 175 13.33 2.00 -0.44
CA THR A 175 13.53 0.54 -0.58
C THR A 175 13.61 0.08 -2.05
N PHE A 176 13.01 0.83 -2.98
CA PHE A 176 13.06 0.50 -4.41
C PHE A 176 14.48 0.67 -4.98
N GLU A 177 15.14 1.79 -4.68
CA GLU A 177 16.48 2.14 -5.19
C GLU A 177 17.57 1.38 -4.44
N THR A 178 17.43 1.25 -3.12
CA THR A 178 18.44 0.60 -2.28
C THR A 178 18.43 -0.92 -2.40
N GLY A 179 17.26 -1.52 -2.59
CA GLY A 179 17.08 -2.97 -2.48
C GLY A 179 17.36 -3.52 -1.06
N ILE A 180 17.65 -2.64 -0.09
CA ILE A 180 18.01 -2.96 1.29
C ILE A 180 16.75 -2.81 2.14
N LYS A 181 16.37 -3.88 2.84
CA LYS A 181 15.35 -3.83 3.90
C LYS A 181 16.01 -3.23 5.14
N LYS A 182 15.79 -1.95 5.42
CA LYS A 182 16.26 -1.37 6.69
C LYS A 182 15.58 -2.08 7.86
N PRO A 183 16.33 -2.61 8.85
CA PRO A 183 15.72 -3.00 10.13
C PRO A 183 15.13 -1.76 10.80
N LEU A 184 14.00 -1.91 11.48
CA LEU A 184 13.39 -0.84 12.28
C LEU A 184 14.42 -0.36 13.32
N ILE A 185 14.85 0.90 13.23
CA ILE A 185 15.57 1.55 14.34
C ILE A 185 14.50 1.89 15.39
N PRO A 186 14.61 1.41 16.63
CA PRO A 186 13.79 1.89 17.72
C PRO A 186 14.02 3.39 17.92
N PHE A 187 12.97 4.20 17.85
CA PHE A 187 13.05 5.59 18.31
C PHE A 187 13.26 5.58 19.83
N GLU A 188 14.50 5.74 20.27
CA GLU A 188 14.77 6.16 21.65
C GLU A 188 14.63 7.68 21.73
N LEU A 189 13.55 8.13 22.37
CA LEU A 189 13.39 9.51 22.83
C LEU A 189 14.19 9.66 24.12
N ASN A 190 15.37 10.27 24.00
CA ASN A 190 16.19 10.67 25.13
C ASN A 190 15.61 11.94 25.77
N ASP A 191 15.53 11.96 27.10
CA ASP A 191 14.90 12.98 27.94
C ASP A 191 15.68 14.31 28.08
N ALA A 192 14.89 15.38 28.30
CA ALA A 192 15.11 16.64 29.06
C ALA A 192 15.60 17.94 28.35
N PRO A 193 15.29 19.16 28.89
CA PRO A 193 14.39 19.55 29.99
C PRO A 193 13.30 20.61 29.63
N ALA A 194 12.41 20.82 30.61
CA ALA A 194 11.14 21.54 30.55
C ALA A 194 11.18 23.09 30.44
N THR A 195 10.09 23.66 29.89
CA THR A 195 9.49 24.92 30.36
C THR A 195 7.96 24.88 30.31
N THR A 196 7.39 24.66 31.50
CA THR A 196 6.16 25.21 32.12
C THR A 196 5.06 25.84 31.26
N ALA A 197 3.87 25.22 31.32
CA ALA A 197 2.61 25.91 31.64
C ALA A 197 1.67 24.96 32.43
N THR A 198 0.94 25.54 33.37
CA THR A 198 0.35 25.01 34.64
C THR A 198 -0.94 24.16 34.47
N PRO A 199 -1.38 23.42 35.52
CA PRO A 199 -2.28 22.25 35.43
C PRO A 199 -3.72 22.50 35.92
N SER A 200 -4.66 21.61 35.54
CA SER A 200 -5.82 21.13 36.32
C SER A 200 -6.72 20.19 35.48
N PRO A 201 -7.58 19.33 36.05
CA PRO A 201 -7.34 18.33 37.11
C PRO A 201 -7.93 16.93 36.77
N GLN A 202 -7.44 15.89 37.45
CA GLN A 202 -8.00 14.53 37.49
C GLN A 202 -9.33 14.47 38.30
N PRO A 203 -10.09 13.34 38.30
CA PRO A 203 -11.54 13.34 38.12
C PRO A 203 -12.29 13.30 39.46
N ALA A 204 -13.48 13.91 39.49
CA ALA A 204 -14.37 13.84 40.63
C ALA A 204 -14.99 12.45 40.76
N VAL A 205 -14.74 11.86 41.94
CA VAL A 205 -15.49 10.75 42.54
C VAL A 205 -16.95 11.19 42.74
N TYR A 206 -17.90 10.38 42.28
CA TYR A 206 -19.29 10.45 42.74
C TYR A 206 -19.68 9.12 43.38
N GLY A 207 -20.21 9.25 44.59
CA GLY A 207 -20.41 8.18 45.54
C GLY A 207 -21.65 7.31 45.33
N GLU A 208 -21.55 6.19 46.00
CA GLU A 208 -22.54 5.19 46.35
C GLU A 208 -23.76 5.81 47.08
N VAL A 209 -24.98 5.50 46.62
CA VAL A 209 -26.21 5.63 47.41
C VAL A 209 -27.15 4.45 47.13
N ALA A 210 -27.72 3.95 48.22
CA ALA A 210 -28.43 2.68 48.42
C ALA A 210 -29.79 2.52 47.69
N ALA A 211 -30.25 1.27 47.65
CA ALA A 211 -31.52 0.77 47.09
C ALA A 211 -32.73 0.90 48.09
N PRO A 212 -33.90 0.26 47.87
CA PRO A 212 -35.05 0.65 47.02
C PRO A 212 -36.41 0.70 47.78
N THR A 213 -37.52 1.23 47.21
CA THR A 213 -38.89 0.91 47.70
C THR A 213 -40.05 1.17 46.70
N THR A 214 -40.73 0.06 46.34
CA THR A 214 -42.20 -0.21 46.25
C THR A 214 -43.19 0.65 45.44
N TYR A 215 -43.83 0.00 44.44
CA TYR A 215 -45.29 -0.29 44.30
C TYR A 215 -45.39 -1.19 43.03
N GLY A 216 -45.93 -2.41 42.94
CA GLY A 216 -46.98 -3.13 43.65
C GLY A 216 -47.89 -3.74 42.56
N GLY A 217 -47.95 -5.07 42.42
CA GLY A 217 -48.99 -5.76 41.63
C GLY A 217 -48.52 -6.94 40.76
N ASP A 218 -48.62 -8.17 41.33
CA ASP A 218 -48.93 -9.50 40.76
C ASP A 218 -48.48 -9.85 39.31
N LEU A 219 -47.84 -10.98 39.03
CA LEU A 219 -48.31 -12.35 39.27
C LEU A 219 -47.16 -13.37 39.23
N THR A 220 -47.10 -14.20 40.27
CA THR A 220 -46.70 -15.62 40.33
C THR A 220 -45.42 -16.09 39.60
N ALA A 221 -44.45 -16.47 40.44
CA ALA A 221 -43.35 -17.38 40.12
C ALA A 221 -43.85 -18.77 39.66
N ARG A 222 -43.17 -19.32 38.65
CA ARG A 222 -42.87 -20.76 38.60
C ARG A 222 -41.36 -20.94 38.72
N THR A 223 -40.94 -21.66 39.74
CA THR A 223 -39.62 -22.32 39.85
C THR A 223 -39.92 -23.76 40.22
N PRO A 224 -39.37 -24.76 39.51
CA PRO A 224 -38.10 -25.38 39.93
C PRO A 224 -37.15 -25.65 38.75
N GLU A 225 -35.88 -25.23 38.85
CA GLU A 225 -34.69 -26.07 39.17
C GLU A 225 -34.06 -26.75 37.91
N PRO A 226 -32.81 -27.26 37.97
CA PRO A 226 -31.68 -26.69 37.27
C PRO A 226 -31.24 -27.59 36.11
N ALA A 227 -31.25 -27.08 34.88
CA ALA A 227 -30.62 -27.77 33.77
C ALA A 227 -29.48 -26.92 33.24
N ALA A 228 -28.28 -27.43 33.50
CA ALA A 228 -27.07 -27.14 32.77
C ALA A 228 -27.36 -26.82 31.30
N ASN A 229 -26.97 -25.63 30.88
CA ASN A 229 -26.40 -25.38 29.57
C ASN A 229 -25.75 -24.00 29.61
N THR A 230 -24.53 -23.96 30.13
CA THR A 230 -23.47 -23.21 29.46
C THR A 230 -23.43 -23.68 28.01
N ALA A 231 -24.29 -23.12 27.17
CA ALA A 231 -24.19 -23.28 25.73
C ALA A 231 -22.92 -22.54 25.32
N SER A 232 -21.85 -23.31 25.21
CA SER A 232 -20.53 -22.91 24.78
C SER A 232 -20.62 -22.04 23.52
N LEU A 233 -19.83 -20.96 23.50
CA LEU A 233 -19.53 -20.13 22.31
C LEU A 233 -18.75 -20.91 21.21
N SER A 234 -18.88 -22.23 21.17
CA SER A 234 -18.13 -23.16 20.32
C SER A 234 -18.88 -23.60 19.06
N ALA A 235 -20.05 -23.03 18.76
CA ALA A 235 -20.89 -23.46 17.63
C ALA A 235 -20.82 -22.52 16.40
N ILE A 236 -19.76 -21.71 16.27
CA ILE A 236 -19.46 -21.05 14.99
C ILE A 236 -18.34 -21.86 14.34
N PRO A 237 -18.48 -22.36 13.10
CA PRO A 237 -17.42 -23.10 12.44
C PRO A 237 -16.12 -22.29 12.52
N ALA A 238 -15.12 -22.86 13.19
CA ALA A 238 -13.75 -22.37 13.06
C ALA A 238 -13.35 -22.48 11.58
N PRO A 239 -12.38 -21.70 11.09
CA PRO A 239 -11.91 -21.75 9.69
C PRO A 239 -11.33 -23.11 9.24
N ALA A 240 -11.50 -24.19 10.00
CA ALA A 240 -10.83 -25.46 9.81
C ALA A 240 -11.75 -26.65 9.43
N GLU A 241 -13.09 -26.54 9.41
CA GLU A 241 -13.95 -27.75 9.33
C GLU A 241 -15.15 -27.67 8.37
N ALA A 242 -15.18 -26.75 7.40
CA ALA A 242 -16.23 -26.77 6.37
C ALA A 242 -15.98 -27.88 5.32
N PRO A 243 -17.02 -28.61 4.87
CA PRO A 243 -16.87 -29.59 3.78
C PRO A 243 -16.28 -28.96 2.51
N GLY A 244 -15.28 -29.60 1.92
CA GLY A 244 -14.68 -29.14 0.65
C GLY A 244 -13.86 -27.85 0.76
N LEU A 245 -13.34 -27.52 1.95
CA LEU A 245 -12.45 -26.38 2.18
C LEU A 245 -10.99 -26.72 1.79
N PRO A 246 -10.38 -26.03 0.82
CA PRO A 246 -9.00 -26.28 0.42
C PRO A 246 -8.01 -26.01 1.56
N ALA A 247 -6.99 -26.86 1.64
CA ALA A 247 -5.88 -26.66 2.55
C ALA A 247 -4.99 -25.53 2.01
N ILE A 248 -4.58 -24.62 2.88
CA ILE A 248 -3.72 -23.50 2.46
C ILE A 248 -2.27 -23.96 2.42
N ASP A 249 -1.62 -23.87 1.25
CA ASP A 249 -0.19 -24.10 1.14
C ASP A 249 0.61 -22.89 1.66
N GLY A 250 1.13 -23.01 2.88
CA GLY A 250 1.97 -22.00 3.50
C GLY A 250 3.36 -21.83 2.86
N LYS A 251 3.77 -22.69 1.93
CA LYS A 251 5.07 -22.61 1.25
C LYS A 251 5.03 -21.79 -0.03
N THR A 252 3.85 -21.58 -0.60
CA THR A 252 3.70 -20.78 -1.82
C THR A 252 3.57 -19.30 -1.46
N LYS A 253 4.50 -18.49 -1.96
CA LYS A 253 4.46 -17.04 -1.84
C LYS A 253 3.40 -16.46 -2.79
N ARG A 254 2.51 -15.62 -2.26
CA ARG A 254 1.41 -15.00 -3.03
C ARG A 254 1.02 -13.62 -2.50
N SER A 255 0.53 -12.76 -3.39
CA SER A 255 0.11 -11.40 -3.04
C SER A 255 -1.09 -11.37 -2.11
N SER A 256 -2.05 -12.30 -2.29
CA SER A 256 -3.23 -12.47 -1.43
C SER A 256 -2.84 -12.70 0.04
N SER A 257 -1.82 -13.51 0.30
CA SER A 257 -1.28 -13.74 1.64
C SER A 257 -0.58 -12.50 2.22
N ALA A 258 0.12 -11.72 1.40
CA ALA A 258 0.73 -10.47 1.83
C ALA A 258 -0.34 -9.44 2.24
N GLU A 259 -1.47 -9.38 1.53
CA GLU A 259 -2.60 -8.51 1.90
C GLU A 259 -3.28 -8.96 3.20
N VAL A 260 -3.48 -10.27 3.41
CA VAL A 260 -3.96 -10.80 4.70
C VAL A 260 -3.01 -10.39 5.83
N GLN A 261 -1.71 -10.62 5.67
CA GLN A 261 -0.69 -10.22 6.66
C GLN A 261 -0.71 -8.72 6.94
N ARG A 262 -0.91 -7.88 5.92
CA ARG A 262 -0.99 -6.41 6.07
C ARG A 262 -2.17 -6.02 6.96
N VAL A 263 -3.38 -6.51 6.66
CA VAL A 263 -4.56 -6.19 7.47
C VAL A 263 -4.41 -6.70 8.90
N LEU A 264 -3.90 -7.93 9.08
CA LEU A 264 -3.66 -8.49 10.41
C LEU A 264 -2.65 -7.66 11.19
N LYS A 265 -1.59 -7.15 10.54
CA LYS A 265 -0.57 -6.32 11.17
C LYS A 265 -1.08 -4.93 11.53
N GLU A 266 -1.79 -4.27 10.61
CA GLU A 266 -2.44 -2.98 10.85
C GLU A 266 -3.40 -3.03 12.05
N ARG A 267 -4.03 -4.19 12.27
CA ARG A 267 -4.97 -4.42 13.38
C ARG A 267 -4.35 -5.04 14.63
N GLY A 268 -3.02 -5.24 14.65
CA GLY A 268 -2.30 -5.72 15.83
C GLY A 268 -2.36 -7.23 16.08
N TYR A 269 -2.87 -8.03 15.14
CA TYR A 269 -2.94 -9.49 15.25
C TYR A 269 -1.69 -10.20 14.73
N TYR A 270 -0.85 -9.50 13.95
CA TYR A 270 0.34 -10.09 13.32
C TYR A 270 1.59 -9.22 13.48
N GLU A 271 2.58 -9.74 14.19
CA GLU A 271 3.85 -9.04 14.45
C GLU A 271 4.93 -9.36 13.41
N GLY A 272 4.74 -10.45 12.66
CA GLY A 272 5.70 -10.94 11.67
C GLY A 272 5.93 -10.00 10.48
N SER A 273 6.88 -10.36 9.63
CA SER A 273 7.12 -9.64 8.37
C SER A 273 6.00 -9.91 7.36
N ILE A 274 5.68 -8.91 6.54
CA ILE A 274 4.81 -9.10 5.37
C ILE A 274 5.66 -9.70 4.26
N ASP A 275 5.69 -11.02 4.18
CA ASP A 275 6.55 -11.79 3.28
C ASP A 275 5.76 -12.54 2.20
N GLY A 276 4.43 -12.59 2.31
CA GLY A 276 3.53 -13.25 1.38
C GLY A 276 3.46 -14.77 1.53
N TYR A 277 4.02 -15.35 2.59
CA TYR A 277 3.88 -16.78 2.91
C TYR A 277 2.78 -17.00 3.96
N TYR A 278 1.84 -17.91 3.69
CA TYR A 278 0.78 -18.24 4.65
C TYR A 278 1.27 -19.27 5.69
N GLY A 279 2.31 -18.92 6.43
CA GLY A 279 2.94 -19.81 7.41
C GLY A 279 2.13 -19.98 8.72
N PRO A 280 2.68 -20.70 9.71
CA PRO A 280 2.05 -20.89 11.02
C PRO A 280 1.71 -19.58 11.73
N GLY A 281 2.59 -18.56 11.63
CA GLY A 281 2.34 -17.24 12.22
C GLY A 281 1.14 -16.52 11.62
N THR A 282 1.01 -16.53 10.28
CA THR A 282 -0.16 -15.96 9.59
C THR A 282 -1.43 -16.75 9.91
N THR A 283 -1.33 -18.09 9.99
CA THR A 283 -2.47 -18.95 10.37
C THR A 283 -2.98 -18.64 11.78
N ALA A 284 -2.08 -18.51 12.76
CA ALA A 284 -2.43 -18.17 14.13
C ALA A 284 -3.05 -16.76 14.23
N ALA A 285 -2.42 -15.77 13.58
CA ALA A 285 -2.90 -14.40 13.54
C ALA A 285 -4.29 -14.29 12.88
N TYR A 286 -4.50 -14.97 11.75
CA TYR A 286 -5.81 -15.01 11.09
C TYR A 286 -6.88 -15.63 11.98
N ARG A 287 -6.56 -16.71 12.71
CA ARG A 287 -7.52 -17.35 13.63
C ARG A 287 -7.93 -16.42 14.77
N SER A 288 -6.98 -15.74 15.42
CA SER A 288 -7.29 -14.78 16.47
C SER A 288 -8.11 -13.60 15.90
N ALA A 289 -7.70 -13.04 14.75
CA ALA A 289 -8.47 -12.00 14.07
C ALA A 289 -9.89 -12.45 13.71
N TRP A 290 -10.06 -13.68 13.25
CA TRP A 290 -11.36 -14.24 12.92
C TRP A 290 -12.30 -14.27 14.15
N GLU A 291 -11.76 -14.56 15.33
CA GLU A 291 -12.50 -14.67 16.60
C GLU A 291 -12.73 -13.33 17.28
N GLU A 292 -11.73 -12.46 17.27
CA GLU A 292 -11.67 -11.29 18.15
C GLU A 292 -11.86 -9.96 17.40
N MET A 293 -11.52 -9.87 16.11
CA MET A 293 -11.58 -8.62 15.37
C MET A 293 -13.04 -8.13 15.28
N PRO A 294 -13.39 -6.96 15.86
CA PRO A 294 -14.77 -6.48 15.89
C PRO A 294 -15.38 -6.36 14.50
N GLU A 295 -14.58 -5.89 13.53
CA GLU A 295 -14.96 -5.76 12.13
C GLU A 295 -15.40 -7.10 11.52
N ILE A 296 -14.72 -8.21 11.82
CA ILE A 296 -15.08 -9.55 11.31
C ILE A 296 -16.20 -10.19 12.13
N ARG A 297 -16.12 -10.10 13.47
CA ARG A 297 -17.07 -10.73 14.39
C ARG A 297 -18.50 -10.27 14.13
N LYS A 298 -18.70 -8.98 13.81
CA LYS A 298 -20.00 -8.43 13.39
C LYS A 298 -20.63 -9.27 12.27
N TYR A 299 -19.90 -9.50 11.18
CA TYR A 299 -20.42 -10.19 10.00
C TYR A 299 -20.54 -11.70 10.21
N ARG A 300 -19.63 -12.32 10.97
CA ARG A 300 -19.75 -13.74 11.36
C ARG A 300 -21.05 -14.05 12.09
N LEU A 301 -21.52 -13.15 12.96
CA LEU A 301 -22.79 -13.34 13.66
C LEU A 301 -23.99 -13.22 12.71
N GLN A 302 -23.88 -12.41 11.66
CA GLN A 302 -24.94 -12.25 10.66
C GLN A 302 -25.08 -13.46 9.75
N THR A 303 -24.00 -14.22 9.52
CA THR A 303 -24.06 -15.43 8.68
C THR A 303 -24.76 -16.59 9.37
N LEU A 304 -24.85 -16.61 10.71
CA LEU A 304 -25.53 -17.67 11.47
C LEU A 304 -27.03 -17.82 11.13
N SER A 305 -27.64 -16.77 10.58
CA SER A 305 -29.07 -16.73 10.24
C SER A 305 -29.33 -16.78 8.73
N LYS A 306 -28.28 -16.87 7.89
CA LYS A 306 -28.39 -16.80 6.43
C LYS A 306 -27.95 -18.13 5.80
N ASN A 307 -28.78 -18.67 4.91
CA ASN A 307 -28.36 -19.76 4.03
C ASN A 307 -27.50 -19.21 2.89
N PRO A 308 -26.42 -19.89 2.50
CA PRO A 308 -25.61 -19.46 1.35
C PRO A 308 -26.46 -19.46 0.08
N ALA A 309 -26.19 -18.50 -0.82
CA ALA A 309 -26.84 -18.46 -2.11
C ALA A 309 -26.42 -19.66 -2.97
N ALA A 310 -27.31 -20.10 -3.87
CA ALA A 310 -27.02 -21.23 -4.76
C ALA A 310 -25.74 -20.98 -5.58
N ASN A 311 -24.96 -22.05 -5.81
CA ASN A 311 -23.75 -22.03 -6.65
C ASN A 311 -22.58 -21.19 -6.09
N GLN A 312 -22.43 -21.16 -4.76
CA GLN A 312 -21.28 -20.55 -4.08
C GLN A 312 -20.65 -21.56 -3.11
N PRO A 313 -19.32 -21.51 -2.87
CA PRO A 313 -18.71 -22.38 -1.86
C PRO A 313 -19.24 -22.02 -0.48
N GLU A 314 -19.58 -23.03 0.33
CA GLU A 314 -20.10 -22.84 1.69
C GLU A 314 -19.00 -22.47 2.72
N TRP A 315 -17.88 -21.91 2.25
CA TRP A 315 -16.72 -21.63 3.07
C TRP A 315 -16.98 -20.44 4.01
N PRO A 316 -16.59 -20.51 5.30
CA PRO A 316 -16.89 -19.46 6.28
C PRO A 316 -16.42 -18.06 5.83
N GLU A 317 -15.20 -17.95 5.29
CA GLU A 317 -14.68 -16.67 4.80
C GLU A 317 -15.44 -16.10 3.60
N ILE A 318 -16.00 -16.96 2.73
CA ILE A 318 -16.85 -16.52 1.61
C ILE A 318 -18.21 -16.05 2.14
N GLN A 319 -18.79 -16.75 3.12
CA GLN A 319 -20.04 -16.31 3.75
C GLN A 319 -19.88 -14.94 4.42
N VAL A 320 -18.78 -14.73 5.15
CA VAL A 320 -18.46 -13.43 5.75
C VAL A 320 -18.22 -12.38 4.68
N LEU A 321 -17.47 -12.69 3.62
CA LEU A 321 -17.27 -11.79 2.48
C LEU A 321 -18.62 -11.34 1.91
N MET A 322 -19.54 -12.26 1.66
CA MET A 322 -20.87 -11.94 1.14
C MET A 322 -21.68 -11.08 2.12
N ALA A 323 -21.61 -11.33 3.42
CA ALA A 323 -22.26 -10.48 4.41
C ALA A 323 -21.69 -9.05 4.44
N VAL A 324 -20.38 -8.88 4.26
CA VAL A 324 -19.75 -7.55 4.12
C VAL A 324 -20.19 -6.88 2.82
N VAL A 325 -20.25 -7.64 1.73
CA VAL A 325 -20.67 -7.17 0.40
C VAL A 325 -22.13 -6.70 0.41
N ASP A 326 -23.02 -7.38 1.12
CA ASP A 326 -24.41 -6.93 1.30
C ASP A 326 -24.49 -5.53 1.94
N ASP A 327 -23.66 -5.28 2.96
CA ASP A 327 -23.54 -3.97 3.65
C ASP A 327 -22.97 -2.91 2.70
N LEU A 328 -21.91 -3.23 1.96
CA LEU A 328 -21.31 -2.35 0.95
C LEU A 328 -22.23 -2.03 -0.22
N ALA A 329 -23.03 -2.99 -0.66
CA ALA A 329 -24.00 -2.80 -1.73
C ALA A 329 -25.09 -1.81 -1.29
N ALA A 330 -25.45 -1.79 0.00
CA ALA A 330 -26.48 -0.94 0.56
C ALA A 330 -27.82 -1.00 -0.23
N GLY A 331 -28.19 -2.20 -0.69
CA GLY A 331 -29.38 -2.43 -1.51
C GLY A 331 -29.27 -2.01 -2.98
N MET A 332 -28.13 -1.48 -3.43
CA MET A 332 -27.89 -1.03 -4.81
C MET A 332 -27.21 -2.10 -5.67
N THR A 333 -27.52 -3.37 -5.45
CA THR A 333 -26.98 -4.48 -6.26
C THR A 333 -27.49 -4.36 -7.70
N ASN A 334 -26.58 -4.44 -8.68
CA ASN A 334 -26.95 -4.54 -10.09
C ASN A 334 -27.49 -5.95 -10.37
N ALA A 335 -28.81 -6.10 -10.38
CA ALA A 335 -29.47 -7.40 -10.51
C ALA A 335 -29.19 -8.10 -11.84
N ASP A 336 -29.08 -7.35 -12.94
CA ASP A 336 -28.78 -7.90 -14.26
C ASP A 336 -27.36 -8.46 -14.31
N ARG A 337 -26.40 -7.69 -13.79
CA ARG A 337 -25.00 -8.10 -13.71
C ARG A 337 -24.82 -9.29 -12.77
N GLU A 338 -25.49 -9.28 -11.62
CA GLU A 338 -25.49 -10.39 -10.67
C GLU A 338 -26.06 -11.67 -11.30
N SER A 339 -27.17 -11.57 -12.03
CA SER A 339 -27.76 -12.69 -12.77
C SER A 339 -26.75 -13.27 -13.78
N GLN A 340 -26.12 -12.43 -14.61
CA GLN A 340 -25.12 -12.87 -15.58
C GLN A 340 -23.90 -13.55 -14.95
N LEU A 341 -23.38 -12.99 -13.86
CA LEU A 341 -22.22 -13.54 -13.14
C LEU A 341 -22.57 -14.85 -12.45
N SER A 342 -23.77 -14.96 -11.87
CA SER A 342 -24.24 -16.17 -11.19
C SER A 342 -24.28 -17.40 -12.11
N LEU A 343 -24.61 -17.21 -13.39
CA LEU A 343 -24.63 -18.28 -14.40
C LEU A 343 -23.25 -18.87 -14.67
N GLN A 344 -22.19 -18.09 -14.47
CA GLN A 344 -20.80 -18.51 -14.74
C GLN A 344 -20.09 -19.06 -13.50
N ARG A 345 -20.64 -18.88 -12.29
CA ARG A 345 -20.01 -19.28 -11.01
C ARG A 345 -19.58 -20.74 -10.98
N ASN A 346 -20.49 -21.65 -11.30
CA ASN A 346 -20.18 -23.09 -11.31
C ASN A 346 -19.12 -23.45 -12.35
N GLN A 347 -19.14 -22.81 -13.52
CA GLN A 347 -18.16 -23.04 -14.57
C GLN A 347 -16.76 -22.56 -14.12
N ILE A 348 -16.67 -21.36 -13.53
CA ILE A 348 -15.42 -20.78 -13.05
C ILE A 348 -14.88 -21.60 -11.88
N PHE A 349 -15.72 -21.90 -10.88
CA PHE A 349 -15.34 -22.70 -9.71
C PHE A 349 -14.81 -24.09 -10.09
N ASN A 350 -15.36 -24.71 -11.13
CA ASN A 350 -14.94 -26.02 -11.63
C ASN A 350 -13.89 -25.96 -12.75
N ALA A 351 -13.37 -24.77 -13.10
CA ALA A 351 -12.39 -24.63 -14.15
C ALA A 351 -11.13 -25.46 -13.88
N GLN A 352 -10.63 -26.12 -14.93
CA GLN A 352 -9.38 -26.90 -14.95
C GLN A 352 -8.38 -26.33 -15.97
N ARG A 353 -8.68 -25.17 -16.54
CA ARG A 353 -7.88 -24.52 -17.57
C ARG A 353 -7.76 -23.04 -17.26
N ALA A 354 -6.62 -22.48 -17.63
CA ALA A 354 -6.37 -21.04 -17.52
C ALA A 354 -7.44 -20.23 -18.26
N LEU A 355 -7.70 -19.02 -17.76
CA LEU A 355 -8.44 -18.01 -18.49
C LEU A 355 -7.69 -17.63 -19.77
N SER A 356 -8.43 -17.16 -20.77
CA SER A 356 -7.78 -16.56 -21.94
C SER A 356 -7.01 -15.31 -21.50
N PRO A 357 -5.91 -14.92 -22.18
CA PRO A 357 -5.14 -13.72 -21.83
C PRO A 357 -6.01 -12.45 -21.74
N ALA A 358 -7.01 -12.33 -22.63
CA ALA A 358 -7.98 -11.25 -22.60
C ALA A 358 -8.90 -11.30 -21.37
N ALA A 359 -9.37 -12.49 -20.97
CA ALA A 359 -10.17 -12.67 -19.75
C ALA A 359 -9.35 -12.37 -18.49
N SER A 360 -8.12 -12.89 -18.37
CA SER A 360 -7.18 -12.55 -17.29
C SER A 360 -6.92 -11.05 -17.19
N SER A 361 -6.71 -10.37 -18.33
CA SER A 361 -6.53 -8.92 -18.35
C SER A 361 -7.77 -8.18 -17.82
N ARG A 362 -8.96 -8.52 -18.33
CA ARG A 362 -10.23 -7.89 -17.90
C ARG A 362 -10.50 -8.06 -16.41
N VAL A 363 -10.31 -9.27 -15.88
CA VAL A 363 -10.54 -9.58 -14.46
C VAL A 363 -9.56 -8.79 -13.57
N ARG A 364 -8.28 -8.68 -13.97
CA ARG A 364 -7.28 -7.90 -13.22
C ARG A 364 -7.56 -6.40 -13.25
N THR A 365 -7.93 -5.86 -14.41
CA THR A 365 -8.35 -4.45 -14.52
C THR A 365 -9.56 -4.19 -13.64
N TRP A 366 -10.59 -5.03 -13.71
CA TRP A 366 -11.76 -4.93 -12.85
C TRP A 366 -11.40 -4.92 -11.37
N ALA A 367 -10.57 -5.86 -10.92
CA ALA A 367 -10.15 -5.93 -9.51
C ALA A 367 -9.37 -4.68 -9.10
N SER A 368 -8.48 -4.17 -9.98
CA SER A 368 -7.74 -2.93 -9.74
C SER A 368 -8.67 -1.74 -9.58
N THR A 369 -9.65 -1.58 -10.48
CA THR A 369 -10.65 -0.50 -10.41
C THR A 369 -11.47 -0.58 -9.14
N LEU A 370 -11.97 -1.78 -8.80
CA LEU A 370 -12.74 -2.01 -7.59
C LEU A 370 -11.94 -1.58 -6.34
N TRP A 371 -10.70 -2.04 -6.21
CA TRP A 371 -9.87 -1.72 -5.06
C TRP A 371 -9.55 -0.23 -4.96
N THR A 372 -9.18 0.42 -6.07
CA THR A 372 -8.95 1.88 -6.08
C THR A 372 -10.17 2.65 -5.59
N ASN A 373 -11.37 2.29 -6.05
CA ASN A 373 -12.59 3.00 -5.69
C ASN A 373 -13.04 2.69 -4.24
N LEU A 374 -12.89 1.45 -3.79
CA LEU A 374 -13.17 1.08 -2.39
C LEU A 374 -12.20 1.76 -1.42
N ASP A 375 -10.94 1.93 -1.80
CA ASP A 375 -9.92 2.59 -0.99
C ASP A 375 -10.15 4.10 -0.90
N ALA A 376 -10.53 4.73 -2.02
CA ALA A 376 -10.97 6.12 -2.01
C ALA A 376 -12.17 6.31 -1.09
N TRP A 377 -13.17 5.43 -1.18
CA TRP A 377 -14.37 5.48 -0.33
C TRP A 377 -14.06 5.23 1.16
N ALA A 378 -13.09 4.36 1.46
CA ALA A 378 -12.61 4.12 2.82
C ALA A 378 -11.98 5.35 3.45
N ALA A 379 -11.32 6.20 2.65
CA ALA A 379 -10.66 7.42 3.11
C ALA A 379 -11.64 8.55 3.46
N GLU A 380 -12.87 8.49 2.96
CA GLU A 380 -13.89 9.52 3.18
C GLU A 380 -14.48 9.50 4.60
N ASP A 381 -14.65 8.30 5.20
CA ASP A 381 -15.28 8.14 6.52
C ASP A 381 -14.66 6.98 7.33
N PRO A 382 -14.33 7.19 8.62
CA PRO A 382 -13.84 6.12 9.50
C PRO A 382 -14.73 4.88 9.60
N LEU A 383 -16.05 5.02 9.42
CA LEU A 383 -17.00 3.90 9.37
C LEU A 383 -16.83 3.10 8.08
N HIS A 384 -16.63 3.76 6.93
CA HIS A 384 -16.30 3.09 5.68
C HIS A 384 -15.00 2.30 5.81
N ALA A 385 -13.97 2.89 6.42
CA ALA A 385 -12.70 2.21 6.67
C ALA A 385 -12.86 0.90 7.48
N LYS A 386 -13.80 0.85 8.44
CA LYS A 386 -14.11 -0.39 9.19
C LYS A 386 -14.75 -1.46 8.32
N ILE A 387 -15.72 -1.10 7.47
CA ILE A 387 -16.36 -2.05 6.55
C ILE A 387 -15.33 -2.56 5.52
N ILE A 388 -14.50 -1.67 4.98
CA ILE A 388 -13.45 -2.03 4.02
C ILE A 388 -12.36 -2.88 4.65
N THR A 389 -12.07 -2.73 5.95
CA THR A 389 -11.16 -3.65 6.65
C THR A 389 -11.72 -5.06 6.69
N ALA A 390 -13.00 -5.24 7.04
CA ALA A 390 -13.64 -6.56 7.02
C ALA A 390 -13.65 -7.14 5.61
N PHE A 391 -13.91 -6.30 4.60
CA PHE A 391 -13.89 -6.69 3.19
C PHE A 391 -12.49 -7.15 2.75
N ARG A 392 -11.44 -6.37 3.00
CA ARG A 392 -10.04 -6.72 2.67
C ARG A 392 -9.64 -8.07 3.26
N LEU A 393 -9.88 -8.28 4.55
CA LEU A 393 -9.49 -9.52 5.21
C LEU A 393 -10.27 -10.74 4.68
N SER A 394 -11.60 -10.64 4.54
CA SER A 394 -12.43 -11.74 4.03
C SER A 394 -12.21 -12.02 2.54
N TYR A 395 -12.02 -10.99 1.71
CA TYR A 395 -11.73 -11.11 0.29
C TYR A 395 -10.39 -11.80 0.06
N HIS A 396 -9.30 -11.30 0.67
CA HIS A 396 -7.98 -11.87 0.41
C HIS A 396 -7.80 -13.23 1.06
N GLN A 397 -8.45 -13.50 2.20
CA GLN A 397 -8.49 -14.87 2.73
C GLN A 397 -9.20 -15.83 1.74
N SER A 398 -10.35 -15.42 1.21
CA SER A 398 -11.07 -16.21 0.21
C SER A 398 -10.23 -16.41 -1.06
N GLN A 399 -9.46 -15.39 -1.45
CA GLN A 399 -8.53 -15.46 -2.58
C GLN A 399 -7.44 -16.50 -2.35
N VAL A 400 -6.79 -16.51 -1.18
CA VAL A 400 -5.78 -17.53 -0.82
C VAL A 400 -6.36 -18.93 -1.01
N ARG A 401 -7.57 -19.18 -0.47
CA ARG A 401 -8.22 -20.50 -0.60
C ARG A 401 -8.60 -20.87 -2.02
N LEU A 402 -9.11 -19.92 -2.78
CA LEU A 402 -9.46 -20.15 -4.19
C LEU A 402 -8.21 -20.43 -5.02
N GLU A 403 -7.09 -19.77 -4.73
CA GLU A 403 -5.80 -20.08 -5.35
C GLU A 403 -5.38 -21.53 -5.07
N ASP A 404 -5.44 -21.98 -3.82
CA ASP A 404 -5.14 -23.37 -3.46
C ASP A 404 -6.10 -24.36 -4.13
N HIS A 405 -7.41 -24.05 -4.18
CA HIS A 405 -8.40 -24.87 -4.90
C HIS A 405 -8.05 -25.12 -6.37
N TYR A 406 -7.53 -24.10 -7.07
CA TYR A 406 -7.11 -24.25 -8.46
C TYR A 406 -5.73 -24.91 -8.58
N MET A 407 -4.81 -24.64 -7.65
CA MET A 407 -3.52 -25.31 -7.59
C MET A 407 -3.64 -26.82 -7.31
N ASP A 408 -4.58 -27.22 -6.45
CA ASP A 408 -4.93 -28.62 -6.17
C ASP A 408 -5.44 -29.35 -7.42
N LYS A 409 -5.96 -28.60 -8.41
CA LYS A 409 -6.35 -29.12 -9.73
C LYS A 409 -5.19 -29.13 -10.75
N GLY A 410 -3.98 -28.80 -10.31
CA GLY A 410 -2.76 -28.80 -11.12
C GLY A 410 -2.52 -27.53 -11.93
N LEU A 411 -3.22 -26.43 -11.64
CA LEU A 411 -2.98 -25.16 -12.31
C LEU A 411 -1.76 -24.43 -11.72
N PRO A 412 -0.96 -23.72 -12.53
CA PRO A 412 0.15 -22.93 -12.00
C PRO A 412 -0.37 -21.72 -11.21
N MET A 413 0.50 -21.14 -10.38
CA MET A 413 0.12 -20.09 -9.42
C MET A 413 -0.50 -18.85 -10.08
N ILE A 414 0.04 -18.40 -11.23
CA ILE A 414 -0.44 -17.19 -11.90
C ILE A 414 -1.87 -17.39 -12.42
N GLU A 415 -2.12 -18.53 -13.06
CA GLU A 415 -3.41 -18.94 -13.60
C GLU A 415 -4.42 -19.16 -12.47
N SER A 416 -3.99 -19.76 -11.37
CA SER A 416 -4.80 -19.97 -10.17
C SER A 416 -5.22 -18.64 -9.54
N ARG A 417 -4.32 -17.66 -9.46
CA ARG A 417 -4.63 -16.29 -9.00
C ARG A 417 -5.65 -15.61 -9.92
N ASP A 418 -5.47 -15.70 -11.23
CA ASP A 418 -6.37 -15.06 -12.18
C ASP A 418 -7.78 -15.71 -12.13
N LEU A 419 -7.87 -17.03 -11.98
CA LEU A 419 -9.14 -17.76 -11.76
C LEU A 419 -9.76 -17.46 -10.40
N ALA A 420 -8.98 -17.34 -9.33
CA ALA A 420 -9.45 -16.92 -8.01
C ALA A 420 -10.06 -15.51 -8.07
N THR A 421 -9.40 -14.60 -8.77
CA THR A 421 -9.90 -13.23 -8.99
C THR A 421 -11.20 -13.24 -9.81
N ALA A 422 -11.30 -14.09 -10.83
CA ALA A 422 -12.53 -14.24 -11.62
C ALA A 422 -13.69 -14.84 -10.81
N MET A 423 -13.39 -15.80 -9.94
CA MET A 423 -14.39 -16.36 -9.02
C MET A 423 -14.86 -15.29 -8.03
N LEU A 424 -13.96 -14.51 -7.44
CA LEU A 424 -14.32 -13.39 -6.57
C LEU A 424 -15.13 -12.33 -7.32
N GLN A 425 -14.77 -12.00 -8.56
CA GLN A 425 -15.60 -11.14 -9.43
C GLN A 425 -16.99 -11.70 -9.61
N SER A 426 -17.12 -13.00 -9.85
CA SER A 426 -18.41 -13.63 -10.00
C SER A 426 -19.25 -13.57 -8.73
N LEU A 427 -18.64 -13.49 -7.55
CA LEU A 427 -19.33 -13.40 -6.26
C LEU A 427 -19.75 -11.96 -5.92
N VAL A 428 -18.85 -10.98 -6.10
CA VAL A 428 -19.05 -9.62 -5.57
C VAL A 428 -19.30 -8.58 -6.66
N GLY A 429 -19.11 -8.92 -7.93
CA GLY A 429 -19.13 -7.95 -9.03
C GLY A 429 -20.50 -7.34 -9.35
N GLY A 430 -21.60 -8.05 -9.08
CA GLY A 430 -22.95 -7.50 -9.20
C GLY A 430 -23.29 -6.56 -8.05
N PRO A 431 -23.13 -7.00 -6.77
CA PRO A 431 -23.36 -6.14 -5.61
C PRO A 431 -22.48 -4.90 -5.53
N LEU A 432 -21.21 -4.99 -5.95
CA LEU A 432 -20.25 -3.89 -5.90
C LEU A 432 -20.15 -3.10 -7.21
N ASP A 433 -21.11 -3.25 -8.14
CA ASP A 433 -21.11 -2.55 -9.43
C ASP A 433 -21.07 -1.03 -9.29
N ARG A 434 -21.68 -0.49 -8.22
CA ARG A 434 -21.64 0.94 -7.87
C ARG A 434 -20.24 1.50 -7.59
N PHE A 435 -19.22 0.64 -7.47
CA PHE A 435 -17.82 1.01 -7.27
C PHE A 435 -16.97 0.78 -8.53
N LEU A 436 -17.59 0.55 -9.69
CA LEU A 436 -16.92 0.33 -10.99
C LEU A 436 -17.31 1.44 -11.96
#